data_AF-A0A0M3HHK9-F1
#
_entry.id   AF-A0A0M3HHK9-F1
#
_cell.length_a   1.000
_cell.length_b   1.000
_cell.length_c   1.000
_cell.angle_alpha   90.00
_cell.angle_beta   90.00
_cell.angle_gamma   90.00
#
_symmetry.space_group_name_H-M   'P 1'
#
loop_
_entity.id
_entity.type
_entity.pdbx_description
1 polymer ?
#
loop_
_entity_poly.entity_id
_entity_poly.type
_entity_poly.pdbx_seq_one_letter_code
_entity_poly.pdbx_strand_id
1 'polypeptide(L)' 'MFYLALPPSVFEDVTTQLREHCMDQGDSWTRIIIEKPFGHDTESSAKLSAHLASLFREEQIYRIDHYLGKEMVQNLMVLR' A
#
# COMPACT_ATOMS: atom_id res chain seq x y z
N MET A 1 5.37 8.76 -7.28
CA MET A 1 4.42 8.42 -6.18
C MET A 1 3.09 8.05 -6.82
N PHE A 2 2.51 6.92 -6.46
CA PHE A 2 1.26 6.40 -7.03
C PHE A 2 0.22 6.24 -5.94
N TYR A 3 -0.96 6.84 -6.13
CA TYR A 3 -2.10 6.71 -5.22
C TYR A 3 -3.15 5.82 -5.87
N LEU A 4 -3.38 4.63 -5.31
CA LEU A 4 -4.30 3.65 -5.85
C LEU A 4 -5.69 3.85 -5.22
N ALA A 5 -6.44 4.83 -5.72
CA ALA A 5 -7.85 5.06 -5.39
C ALA A 5 -8.76 4.20 -6.30
N LEU A 6 -8.56 2.89 -6.28
CA LEU A 6 -9.20 1.94 -7.18
C LEU A 6 -9.95 0.85 -6.40
N PRO A 7 -10.95 0.19 -7.00
CA PRO A 7 -11.61 -0.94 -6.37
C PRO A 7 -10.65 -2.13 -6.18
N PRO A 8 -10.86 -2.98 -5.17
CA PRO A 8 -9.93 -4.07 -4.83
C PRO A 8 -9.77 -5.11 -5.94
N SER A 9 -10.77 -5.24 -6.83
CA SER A 9 -10.74 -6.20 -7.94
C SER A 9 -9.66 -5.91 -8.99
N VAL A 10 -9.16 -4.67 -9.07
CA VAL A 10 -8.15 -4.28 -10.07
C VAL A 10 -6.78 -4.03 -9.45
N PHE A 11 -6.61 -4.21 -8.13
CA PHE A 11 -5.34 -3.92 -7.47
C PHE A 11 -4.21 -4.82 -7.97
N GLU A 12 -4.47 -6.12 -8.12
CA GLU A 12 -3.44 -7.08 -8.54
C GLU A 12 -2.92 -6.77 -9.95
N ASP A 13 -3.83 -6.51 -10.89
CA ASP A 13 -3.49 -6.17 -12.27
C ASP A 13 -2.73 -4.86 -12.36
N VAL A 14 -3.21 -3.81 -11.69
CA VAL A 14 -2.59 -2.48 -11.74
C VAL A 14 -1.22 -2.49 -11.09
N THR A 15 -1.07 -3.14 -9.93
CA THR A 15 0.24 -3.23 -9.25
C THR A 15 1.27 -3.98 -10.09
N THR A 16 0.86 -5.03 -10.79
CA THR A 16 1.73 -5.79 -11.71
C THR A 16 2.16 -4.94 -12.90
N GLN A 17 1.21 -4.30 -13.59
CA GLN A 17 1.52 -3.44 -14.74
C GLN A 17 2.39 -2.23 -14.34
N LEU A 18 2.11 -1.65 -13.17
CA LEU A 18 2.87 -0.53 -12.63
C LEU A 18 4.31 -0.92 -12.32
N ARG A 19 4.53 -2.15 -11.83
CA ARG A 19 5.87 -2.70 -11.63
C ARG A 19 6.62 -2.90 -12.96
N GLU A 20 5.94 -3.38 -13.99
CA GLU A 20 6.59 -3.65 -15.28
C GLU A 20 6.89 -2.39 -16.10
N HIS A 21 5.99 -1.42 -16.11
CA HIS A 21 6.04 -0.29 -17.04
C HIS A 21 6.42 1.04 -16.41
N CYS A 22 6.19 1.20 -15.10
CA CYS A 22 6.31 2.50 -14.44
C CYS A 22 7.34 2.53 -13.31
N MET A 23 7.98 1.40 -13.00
CA MET A 23 9.12 1.36 -12.08
C MET A 23 10.39 1.71 -12.84
N ASP A 24 11.00 2.81 -12.42
CA ASP A 24 12.32 3.22 -12.88
C ASP A 24 13.37 2.21 -12.41
N GLN A 25 14.35 1.88 -13.26
CA GLN A 25 15.49 1.02 -12.89
C GLN A 25 16.61 1.81 -12.17
N GLY A 26 16.46 3.13 -12.05
CA GLY A 26 17.37 3.99 -11.30
C GLY A 26 17.08 4.09 -9.81
N ASP A 27 17.86 4.93 -9.12
CA ASP A 27 17.77 5.22 -7.67
C ASP A 27 16.57 6.12 -7.29
N SER A 28 15.52 6.12 -8.14
CA SER A 28 14.33 6.93 -7.97
C SER A 28 13.40 6.34 -6.91
N TRP A 29 12.98 7.15 -5.96
CA TRP A 29 12.05 6.72 -4.92
C TRP A 29 10.64 6.52 -5.51
N THR A 30 10.23 5.26 -5.65
CA THR A 30 8.85 4.91 -6.00
C THR A 30 8.11 4.47 -4.74
N ARG A 31 7.00 5.16 -4.45
CA ARG A 31 6.10 4.88 -3.34
C ARG A 31 4.69 4.67 -3.86
N ILE A 32 4.03 3.66 -3.32
CA ILE A 32 2.67 3.25 -3.67
C ILE A 32 1.81 3.37 -2.43
N ILE A 33 0.70 4.07 -2.58
CA ILE A 33 -0.28 4.32 -1.54
C ILE A 33 -1.52 3.48 -1.86
N ILE A 34 -1.94 2.65 -0.92
CA ILE A 34 -3.03 1.69 -1.07
C ILE A 34 -4.12 2.02 -0.05
N GLU A 35 -5.37 2.08 -0.53
CA GLU A 35 -6.56 2.27 0.29
C GLU A 35 -7.20 0.94 0.68
N LYS A 36 -7.96 0.96 1.78
CA LYS A 36 -8.79 -0.16 2.21
C LYS A 36 -9.87 -0.49 1.15
N PRO A 37 -10.31 -1.76 1.03
CA PRO A 37 -10.03 -2.90 1.91
C PRO A 37 -8.75 -3.69 1.56
N PHE A 38 -7.97 -4.07 2.58
CA PHE A 38 -6.74 -4.88 2.45
C PHE A 38 -7.02 -6.40 2.48
N GLY A 39 -8.15 -6.82 1.90
CA GLY A 39 -8.73 -8.16 2.10
C GLY A 39 -9.94 -8.14 3.01
N HIS A 40 -10.73 -9.20 2.95
CA HIS A 40 -11.97 -9.38 3.73
C HIS A 40 -11.80 -10.37 4.89
N ASP A 41 -10.75 -11.19 4.83
CA ASP A 41 -10.40 -12.21 5.81
C ASP A 41 -8.86 -12.33 5.91
N THR A 42 -8.38 -13.13 6.86
CA THR A 42 -6.94 -13.33 7.07
C THR A 42 -6.25 -13.93 5.84
N GLU A 43 -6.92 -14.82 5.10
CA GLU A 43 -6.34 -15.50 3.94
C GLU A 43 -6.17 -14.54 2.74
N SER A 44 -7.21 -13.78 2.42
CA SER A 44 -7.21 -12.76 1.37
C SER A 44 -6.24 -11.62 1.68
N SER A 45 -6.12 -11.21 2.95
CA SER A 45 -5.14 -10.21 3.34
C SER A 45 -3.70 -10.73 3.23
N ALA A 46 -3.46 -12.00 3.58
CA ALA A 46 -2.17 -12.64 3.39
C ALA A 46 -1.81 -12.78 1.90
N LYS A 47 -2.78 -13.15 1.04
CA LYS A 47 -2.60 -13.21 -0.43
C LYS A 47 -2.22 -11.86 -1.01
N LEU A 48 -2.97 -10.80 -0.67
CA LEU A 48 -2.67 -9.44 -1.13
C LEU A 48 -1.29 -8.97 -0.65
N SER A 49 -0.95 -9.27 0.60
CA SER A 49 0.35 -8.89 1.18
C SER A 49 1.51 -9.63 0.49
N ALA A 50 1.35 -10.93 0.22
CA ALA A 50 2.34 -11.71 -0.52
C ALA A 50 2.51 -11.22 -1.96
N HIS A 51 1.41 -10.88 -2.64
CA HIS A 51 1.42 -10.28 -3.97
C HIS A 51 2.21 -8.96 -3.98
N LEU A 52 1.87 -8.04 -3.08
CA LEU A 52 2.55 -6.75 -2.97
C LEU A 52 4.03 -6.89 -2.61
N ALA A 53 4.38 -7.80 -1.69
CA ALA A 53 5.75 -8.06 -1.29
C ALA A 53 6.60 -8.67 -2.41
N SER A 54 5.98 -9.40 -3.35
CA SER A 54 6.66 -9.92 -4.53
C SER A 54 7.00 -8.82 -5.55
N LEU A 55 6.19 -7.76 -5.59
CA LEU A 55 6.31 -6.68 -6.57
C LEU A 55 7.04 -5.46 -6.03
N PHE A 56 6.99 -5.17 -4.73
CA PHE A 56 7.53 -3.96 -4.13
C PHE A 56 8.21 -4.27 -2.80
N ARG A 57 9.22 -3.47 -2.44
CA ARG A 57 9.80 -3.51 -1.10
C ARG A 57 8.82 -2.88 -0.11
N GLU A 58 8.81 -3.36 1.13
CA GLU A 58 7.90 -2.87 2.17
C GLU A 58 8.02 -1.36 2.41
N GLU A 59 9.23 -0.79 2.29
CA GLU A 59 9.51 0.65 2.38
C GLU A 59 8.81 1.50 1.30
N GLN A 60 8.40 0.86 0.20
CA GLN A 60 7.71 1.49 -0.92
C GLN A 60 6.19 1.43 -0.76
N ILE A 61 5.68 0.60 0.17
CA ILE A 61 4.25 0.33 0.33
C ILE A 61 3.71 1.14 1.51
N TYR A 62 2.75 2.00 1.23
CA TYR A 62 2.04 2.81 2.23
C TYR A 62 0.57 2.39 2.26
N ARG A 63 0.19 1.64 3.30
CA ARG A 63 -1.21 1.25 3.54
C ARG A 63 -1.89 2.33 4.35
N ILE A 64 -2.87 3.02 3.76
CA ILE A 64 -3.54 4.13 4.42
C ILE A 64 -4.60 3.61 5.38
N ASP A 65 -4.46 4.03 6.63
CA ASP A 65 -5.57 4.08 7.58
C ASP A 65 -5.80 5.54 7.99
N HIS A 66 -6.88 6.12 7.48
CA HIS A 66 -7.30 7.49 7.80
C HIS A 66 -7.48 7.78 9.30
N TYR A 67 -7.65 6.78 10.18
CA TYR A 67 -7.68 7.00 11.62
C TYR A 67 -6.32 7.39 12.18
N LEU A 68 -5.23 6.88 11.62
CA LEU A 68 -3.85 7.19 12.06
C LEU A 68 -3.47 8.65 11.76
N GLY A 69 -4.19 9.32 10.86
CA GLY A 69 -4.01 10.73 10.54
C GLY A 69 -4.74 11.71 11.47
N LYS A 70 -5.55 11.22 12.44
CA LYS A 70 -6.30 12.10 13.35
C LYS A 70 -5.38 12.63 14.46
N GLU A 71 -5.42 13.94 14.72
CA GLU A 71 -4.58 14.61 15.73
C GLU A 71 -4.65 13.93 17.11
N MET A 72 -5.85 13.56 17.54
CA MET A 72 -6.07 12.88 18.82
C MET A 72 -5.39 11.50 18.89
N VAL A 73 -5.32 10.77 17.76
CA VAL A 73 -4.70 9.44 17.69
C VAL A 73 -3.18 9.57 17.70
N GLN A 74 -2.63 10.59 17.05
CA GLN A 74 -1.19 10.86 17.08
C GLN A 74 -0.71 11.27 18.48
N ASN A 75 -1.52 12.06 19.20
CA ASN A 75 -1.22 12.48 20.56
C ASN A 75 -1.13 11.32 21.57
N LEU A 76 -1.74 10.16 21.30
CA LEU A 76 -1.60 8.98 22.17
C LEU A 76 -0.15 8.50 22.31
N MET A 77 0.68 8.66 21.26
CA MET A 77 2.09 8.29 21.33
C MET A 77 2.95 9.31 22.07
N VAL A 78 2.56 10.59 22.05
CA VAL A 78 3.30 11.70 22.70
C VAL A 78 3.03 11.75 24.20
N LEU A 79 1.84 11.30 24.63
CA LEU A 79 1.43 11.28 26.03
C LEU A 79 1.94 10.05 26.81
N ARG A 80 2.69 9.14 26.16
CA ARG A 80 3.28 7.94 26.78
C ARG A 80 4.69 8.22 27.28
#